data_AF-A0AA92LQF0-F1
#
_entry.id   AF-A0AA92LQF0-F1
#
_cell.length_a   1.000
_cell.length_b   1.000
_cell.length_c   1.000
_cell.angle_alpha   90.00
_cell.angle_beta   90.00
_cell.angle_gamma   90.00
#
_symmetry.space_group_name_H-M   'P 1'
#
loop_
_entity.id
_entity.type
_entity.pdbx_description
1 polymer ?
#
loop_
_entity_poly.entity_id
_entity_poly.type
_entity_poly.pdbx_seq_one_letter_code
_entity_poly.pdbx_strand_id
1 'polypeptide(L)'
;MTTFESSDRLSFNWSSHLIEEIQAHIGDLLRYYPKGHSAFRQVLAYFEHQQIIIPSYTTLQDLFSRAFVAEEKRLSAVITSIPASQTDELSALIHREYGITALNIIRSDQKDFQYTAVKEEVDKALRIKDLYTFAKAFIPSLKLSKNAVRYYADIAEQYAASRLRRLNKSQQMLHVLCFVYHRYQQIMDNLIVSFCYHTRSIMDAGKTYASMAHMEHSSNVVTDFPKLAKFLKWFPSRNSDMTQKELNDIAYSILPKEQFSALAEFLDGNSFDKKAALWEYRQVITHIFTLSQTHFYGGRFRILQGQQLYQ
;
A
#
# COMPACT_ATOMS: atom_id res chain seq x y z
N MET A 1 -27.81 24.25 -68.67
CA MET A 1 -28.28 22.94 -69.16
C MET A 1 -27.14 21.95 -68.95
N THR A 2 -27.09 21.34 -67.76
CA THR A 2 -26.38 20.09 -67.45
C THR A 2 -26.76 19.72 -66.03
N THR A 3 -27.84 18.95 -65.97
CA THR A 3 -28.29 18.15 -64.83
C THR A 3 -27.18 17.18 -64.45
N PHE A 4 -26.70 17.23 -63.21
CA PHE A 4 -26.02 16.11 -62.58
C PHE A 4 -26.92 15.60 -61.45
N GLU A 5 -27.65 14.57 -61.85
CA GLU A 5 -28.29 13.50 -61.10
C GLU A 5 -28.09 13.52 -59.58
N SER A 6 -29.25 13.70 -58.93
CA SER A 6 -29.66 12.99 -57.73
C SER A 6 -29.22 11.53 -57.73
N SER A 7 -28.06 11.25 -57.13
CA SER A 7 -27.61 9.90 -56.80
C SER A 7 -27.90 9.62 -55.33
N ASP A 8 -29.02 8.96 -55.09
CA ASP A 8 -29.33 8.07 -53.97
C ASP A 8 -28.69 8.39 -52.62
N ARG A 9 -29.39 9.24 -51.84
CA ARG A 9 -29.39 9.06 -50.39
C ARG A 9 -30.06 7.71 -50.12
N LEU A 10 -29.27 6.65 -50.05
CA LEU A 10 -29.67 5.42 -49.39
C LEU A 10 -30.01 5.79 -47.95
N SER A 11 -31.29 6.10 -47.70
CA SER A 11 -31.85 6.17 -46.36
C SER A 11 -31.83 4.75 -45.82
N PHE A 12 -30.66 4.31 -45.35
CA PHE A 12 -30.55 3.09 -44.58
C PHE A 12 -31.37 3.32 -43.33
N ASN A 13 -32.55 2.71 -43.32
CA ASN A 13 -33.57 2.99 -42.34
C ASN A 13 -33.10 2.37 -41.03
N TRP A 14 -32.69 3.23 -40.08
CA TRP A 14 -32.45 2.85 -38.70
C TRP A 14 -33.77 2.34 -38.13
N SER A 15 -34.04 1.05 -38.33
CA SER A 15 -35.26 0.41 -37.88
C SER A 15 -35.38 0.55 -36.36
N SER A 16 -36.60 0.65 -35.85
CA SER A 16 -36.85 0.77 -34.41
C SER A 16 -36.18 -0.36 -33.61
N HIS A 17 -36.18 -1.57 -34.16
CA HIS A 17 -35.51 -2.74 -33.57
C HIS A 17 -34.00 -2.55 -33.43
N LEU A 18 -33.32 -2.09 -34.49
CA LEU A 18 -31.86 -1.87 -34.47
C LEU A 18 -31.48 -0.76 -33.45
N ILE A 19 -32.31 0.28 -33.34
CA ILE A 19 -32.13 1.35 -32.36
C ILE A 19 -32.21 0.79 -30.92
N GLU A 20 -33.17 -0.09 -30.66
CA GLU A 20 -33.34 -0.72 -29.34
C GLU A 20 -32.16 -1.64 -28.98
N GLU A 21 -31.71 -2.47 -29.92
CA GLU A 21 -30.53 -3.34 -29.74
C GLU A 21 -29.27 -2.54 -29.45
N ILE A 22 -29.02 -1.49 -30.24
CA ILE A 22 -27.85 -0.63 -30.05
C ILE A 22 -27.95 0.13 -28.73
N GLN A 23 -29.14 0.62 -28.34
CA GLN A 23 -29.33 1.26 -27.05
C GLN A 23 -29.03 0.29 -25.89
N ALA A 24 -29.47 -0.97 -25.97
CA ALA A 24 -29.15 -1.99 -24.99
C ALA A 24 -27.65 -2.27 -24.93
N HIS A 25 -26.99 -2.39 -26.10
CA HIS A 25 -25.54 -2.58 -26.19
C HIS A 25 -24.77 -1.41 -25.58
N ILE A 26 -25.17 -0.16 -25.84
CA ILE A 26 -24.59 1.03 -25.20
C ILE A 26 -24.75 0.94 -23.69
N GLY A 27 -25.92 0.55 -23.19
CA GLY A 27 -26.18 0.36 -21.76
C GLY A 27 -25.21 -0.64 -21.12
N ASP A 28 -24.93 -1.76 -21.78
CA ASP A 28 -23.94 -2.72 -21.31
C ASP A 28 -22.52 -2.16 -21.36
N LEU A 29 -22.15 -1.43 -22.43
CA LEU A 29 -20.84 -0.78 -22.54
C LEU A 29 -20.61 0.26 -21.43
N LEU A 30 -21.64 1.00 -21.00
CA LEU A 30 -21.52 1.99 -19.92
C LEU A 30 -21.12 1.37 -18.58
N ARG A 31 -21.41 0.08 -18.36
CA ARG A 31 -20.93 -0.66 -17.17
C ARG A 31 -19.43 -0.89 -17.17
N TYR A 32 -18.81 -0.88 -18.35
CA TYR A 32 -17.36 -1.01 -18.53
C TYR A 32 -16.68 0.36 -18.67
N TYR A 33 -17.33 1.28 -19.40
CA TYR A 33 -16.80 2.57 -19.80
C TYR A 33 -17.76 3.70 -19.41
N PRO A 34 -17.73 4.18 -18.16
CA PRO A 34 -18.62 5.25 -17.72
C PRO A 34 -18.28 6.62 -18.32
N LYS A 35 -17.11 6.78 -18.94
CA LYS A 35 -16.72 7.98 -19.68
C LYS A 35 -17.37 7.97 -21.07
N GLY A 36 -18.17 8.99 -21.39
CA GLY A 36 -18.91 9.07 -22.66
C GLY A 36 -18.03 8.91 -23.91
N HIS A 37 -16.87 9.56 -23.96
CA HIS A 37 -15.90 9.40 -25.06
C HIS A 37 -15.41 7.95 -25.22
N SER A 38 -15.17 7.24 -24.11
CA SER A 38 -14.66 5.87 -24.15
C SER A 38 -15.74 4.91 -24.60
N ALA A 39 -16.97 5.06 -24.10
CA ALA A 39 -18.12 4.31 -24.59
C ALA A 39 -18.38 4.59 -26.08
N PHE A 40 -18.28 5.85 -26.51
CA PHE A 40 -18.40 6.24 -27.92
C PHE A 40 -17.42 5.52 -28.83
N ARG A 41 -16.13 5.46 -28.45
CA ARG A 41 -15.12 4.72 -29.22
C ARG A 41 -15.46 3.24 -29.37
N GLN A 42 -15.98 2.61 -28.32
CA GLN A 42 -16.38 1.20 -28.36
C GLN A 42 -17.60 0.96 -29.25
N VAL A 43 -18.56 1.89 -29.23
CA VAL A 43 -19.73 1.84 -30.13
C VAL A 43 -19.32 2.00 -31.59
N LEU A 44 -18.36 2.88 -31.90
CA LEU A 44 -17.83 3.00 -33.25
C LEU A 44 -17.15 1.71 -33.72
N ALA A 45 -16.35 1.08 -32.85
CA ALA A 45 -15.74 -0.22 -33.15
C ALA A 45 -16.79 -1.32 -33.37
N TYR A 46 -17.89 -1.29 -32.60
CA TYR A 46 -19.02 -2.20 -32.80
C TYR A 46 -19.70 -1.99 -34.16
N PHE A 47 -19.95 -0.74 -34.56
CA PHE A 47 -20.51 -0.44 -35.88
C PHE A 47 -19.61 -0.90 -37.02
N GLU A 48 -18.30 -0.72 -36.91
CA GLU A 48 -17.33 -1.21 -37.88
C GLU A 48 -17.38 -2.75 -37.98
N HIS A 49 -17.39 -3.45 -36.85
CA HIS A 49 -17.44 -4.92 -36.83
C HIS A 49 -18.75 -5.47 -37.41
N GLN A 50 -19.89 -4.84 -37.10
CA GLN A 50 -21.20 -5.25 -37.59
C GLN A 50 -21.54 -4.68 -38.98
N GLN A 51 -20.61 -3.93 -39.59
CA GLN A 51 -20.81 -3.25 -40.88
C GLN A 51 -22.06 -2.34 -40.88
N ILE A 52 -22.31 -1.69 -39.74
CA ILE A 52 -23.41 -0.73 -39.56
C ILE A 52 -22.93 0.65 -40.00
N ILE A 53 -23.70 1.29 -40.89
CA ILE A 53 -23.43 2.67 -41.33
C ILE A 53 -23.65 3.62 -40.16
N ILE A 54 -22.66 4.45 -39.83
CA ILE A 54 -22.75 5.41 -38.71
C ILE A 54 -23.96 6.35 -38.91
N PRO A 55 -24.86 6.48 -37.92
CA PRO A 55 -26.02 7.36 -38.04
C PRO A 55 -25.61 8.84 -37.95
N SER A 56 -26.58 9.72 -38.18
CA SER A 56 -26.39 11.15 -37.92
C SER A 56 -26.01 11.40 -36.46
N TYR A 57 -25.31 12.52 -36.24
CA TYR A 57 -24.89 12.96 -34.91
C TYR A 57 -26.07 13.07 -33.93
N THR A 58 -27.22 13.60 -34.38
CA THR A 58 -28.42 13.74 -33.53
C THR A 58 -28.95 12.40 -33.05
N THR A 59 -29.02 11.40 -33.95
CA THR A 59 -29.46 10.05 -33.58
C THR A 59 -28.49 9.40 -32.59
N LEU A 60 -27.17 9.59 -32.75
CA LEU A 60 -26.17 9.12 -31.78
C LEU A 60 -26.33 9.80 -30.43
N GLN A 61 -26.48 11.12 -30.43
CA GLN A 61 -26.66 11.90 -29.21
C GLN A 61 -27.89 11.43 -28.43
N ASP A 62 -29.01 11.19 -29.12
CA ASP A 62 -30.26 10.72 -28.50
C ASP A 62 -30.13 9.29 -27.97
N LEU A 63 -29.43 8.40 -28.68
CA LEU A 63 -29.14 7.04 -28.22
C LEU A 63 -28.30 7.05 -26.94
N PHE A 64 -27.19 7.81 -26.92
CA PHE A 64 -26.35 7.93 -25.74
C PHE A 64 -27.10 8.56 -24.56
N SER A 65 -27.84 9.65 -24.80
CA SER A 65 -28.60 10.33 -23.75
C SER A 65 -29.62 9.39 -23.11
N ARG A 66 -30.36 8.61 -23.91
CA ARG A 66 -31.30 7.60 -23.41
C ARG A 66 -30.60 6.48 -22.64
N ALA A 67 -29.47 5.98 -23.15
CA ALA A 67 -28.70 4.93 -22.48
C ALA A 67 -28.11 5.39 -21.14
N PHE A 68 -27.58 6.62 -21.07
CA PHE A 68 -27.10 7.22 -19.82
C PHE A 68 -28.21 7.38 -18.78
N VAL A 69 -29.37 7.90 -19.20
CA VAL A 69 -30.53 8.05 -18.30
C VAL A 69 -31.03 6.69 -17.80
N ALA A 70 -31.04 5.68 -18.68
CA ALA A 70 -31.42 4.32 -18.29
C ALA A 70 -30.44 3.72 -17.27
N GLU A 71 -29.14 3.88 -17.51
CA GLU A 71 -28.10 3.37 -16.60
C GLU A 71 -28.08 4.13 -15.28
N GLU A 72 -28.27 5.45 -15.29
CA GLU A 72 -28.41 6.26 -14.07
C GLU A 72 -29.63 5.82 -13.24
N LYS A 73 -30.77 5.58 -13.89
CA LYS A 73 -31.98 5.06 -13.21
C LYS A 73 -31.72 3.68 -12.60
N ARG A 74 -31.05 2.79 -13.33
CA ARG A 74 -30.68 1.44 -12.84
C ARG A 74 -29.79 1.54 -11.62
N LEU A 75 -28.72 2.33 -11.70
CA LEU A 75 -27.80 2.55 -10.58
C LEU A 75 -28.52 3.17 -9.39
N SER A 76 -29.37 4.16 -9.62
CA SER A 76 -30.16 4.79 -8.56
C SER A 76 -31.08 3.81 -7.86
N ALA A 77 -31.74 2.90 -8.60
CA ALA A 77 -32.58 1.86 -8.03
C ALA A 77 -31.78 0.90 -7.12
N VAL A 78 -30.58 0.50 -7.55
CA VAL A 78 -29.70 -0.34 -6.73
C VAL A 78 -29.20 0.43 -5.51
N ILE A 79 -28.75 1.66 -5.66
CA ILE A 79 -28.24 2.49 -4.56
C ILE A 79 -29.31 2.76 -3.49
N THR A 80 -30.58 2.90 -3.86
CA THR A 80 -31.68 3.07 -2.90
C THR A 80 -31.88 1.84 -2.00
N SER A 81 -31.31 0.67 -2.37
CA SER A 81 -31.33 -0.53 -1.52
C SER A 81 -30.27 -0.52 -0.40
N ILE A 82 -29.38 0.48 -0.35
CA ILE A 82 -28.42 0.64 0.75
C ILE A 82 -29.22 0.92 2.04
N PRO A 83 -28.94 0.23 3.16
CA PRO A 83 -29.67 0.48 4.39
C PRO A 83 -29.39 1.88 4.96
N ALA A 84 -30.36 2.39 5.73
CA ALA A 84 -30.32 3.78 6.21
C ALA A 84 -29.08 4.08 7.06
N SER A 85 -28.65 3.15 7.92
CA SER A 85 -27.46 3.34 8.76
C SER A 85 -26.19 3.58 7.95
N GLN A 86 -25.93 2.79 6.90
CA GLN A 86 -24.77 3.01 6.03
C GLN A 86 -24.94 4.26 5.18
N THR A 87 -26.16 4.59 4.76
CA THR A 87 -26.44 5.84 4.02
C THR A 87 -26.10 7.07 4.86
N ASP A 88 -26.44 7.04 6.15
CA ASP A 88 -26.15 8.12 7.09
C ASP A 88 -24.64 8.24 7.33
N GLU A 89 -23.94 7.14 7.57
CA GLU A 89 -22.48 7.11 7.72
C GLU A 89 -21.76 7.62 6.46
N LEU A 90 -22.16 7.17 5.27
CA LEU A 90 -21.60 7.65 4.00
C LEU A 90 -21.89 9.14 3.79
N SER A 91 -23.07 9.61 4.19
CA SER A 91 -23.40 11.04 4.08
C SER A 91 -22.61 11.89 5.06
N ALA A 92 -22.36 11.39 6.28
CA ALA A 92 -21.54 12.06 7.29
C ALA A 92 -20.12 12.31 6.78
N LEU A 93 -19.60 11.44 5.89
CA LEU A 93 -18.31 11.68 5.23
C LEU A 93 -18.30 12.94 4.36
N ILE A 94 -19.43 13.36 3.78
CA ILE A 94 -19.53 14.52 2.87
C ILE A 94 -19.99 15.78 3.63
N HIS A 95 -20.72 15.62 4.73
CA HIS A 95 -21.23 16.74 5.51
C HIS A 95 -20.11 17.46 6.27
N ARG A 96 -20.29 18.77 6.49
CA ARG A 96 -19.29 19.60 7.17
C ARG A 96 -19.44 19.42 8.68
N GLU A 97 -18.40 18.93 9.33
CA GLU A 97 -18.16 19.14 10.75
C GLU A 97 -17.02 20.17 10.88
N TYR A 98 -17.26 21.27 11.59
CA TYR A 98 -16.22 22.22 12.01
C TYR A 98 -15.28 22.79 10.89
N GLY A 99 -15.77 22.90 9.65
CA GLY A 99 -15.03 23.51 8.53
C GLY A 99 -14.17 22.55 7.70
N ILE A 100 -13.83 21.36 8.23
CA ILE A 100 -13.07 20.32 7.52
C ILE A 100 -13.96 19.09 7.36
N THR A 101 -14.18 18.65 6.12
CA THR A 101 -14.98 17.45 5.85
C THR A 101 -14.19 16.18 6.18
N ALA A 102 -14.80 15.17 6.80
CA ALA A 102 -14.18 13.87 7.05
C ALA A 102 -13.60 13.23 5.78
N LEU A 103 -14.26 13.42 4.62
CA LEU A 103 -13.73 13.06 3.30
C LEU A 103 -12.32 13.60 3.05
N ASN A 104 -12.04 14.87 3.40
CA ASN A 104 -10.72 15.48 3.19
C ASN A 104 -9.66 14.90 4.12
N ILE A 105 -10.04 14.54 5.35
CA ILE A 105 -9.12 13.92 6.32
C ILE A 105 -8.69 12.56 5.77
N ILE A 106 -9.66 11.74 5.35
CA ILE A 106 -9.43 10.39 4.82
C ILE A 106 -8.66 10.44 3.50
N ARG A 107 -8.90 11.45 2.66
CA ARG A 107 -8.21 11.66 1.38
C ARG A 107 -6.73 12.02 1.53
N SER A 108 -6.31 12.61 2.65
CA SER A 108 -4.90 12.94 2.82
C SER A 108 -4.09 11.66 2.96
N ASP A 109 -3.06 11.50 2.13
CA ASP A 109 -2.12 10.38 2.24
C ASP A 109 -1.20 10.55 3.45
N GLN A 110 -0.64 9.41 3.87
CA GLN A 110 0.45 9.38 4.83
C GLN A 110 1.61 10.26 4.36
N LYS A 111 2.03 11.20 5.20
CA LYS A 111 3.06 12.20 4.84
C LYS A 111 4.47 11.63 4.82
N ASP A 112 4.77 10.76 5.78
CA ASP A 112 6.08 10.17 6.00
C ASP A 112 5.96 8.83 6.73
N PHE A 113 7.08 8.11 6.90
CA PHE A 113 7.14 6.84 7.62
C PHE A 113 7.39 7.02 9.13
N GLN A 114 7.08 8.18 9.73
CA GLN A 114 7.19 8.34 11.18
C GLN A 114 6.01 7.69 11.91
N TYR A 115 6.23 7.31 13.18
CA TYR A 115 5.23 6.64 13.99
C TYR A 115 3.89 7.38 14.07
N THR A 116 3.92 8.70 14.23
CA THR A 116 2.70 9.53 14.31
C THR A 116 1.91 9.47 13.00
N ALA A 117 2.57 9.61 11.85
CA ALA A 117 1.93 9.53 10.53
C ALA A 117 1.37 8.12 10.25
N VAL A 118 2.11 7.06 10.59
CA VAL A 118 1.63 5.68 10.46
C VAL A 118 0.42 5.46 11.36
N LYS A 119 0.43 5.97 12.60
CA LYS A 119 -0.68 5.85 13.53
C LYS A 119 -1.93 6.59 13.03
N GLU A 120 -1.79 7.82 12.54
CA GLU A 120 -2.90 8.55 11.93
C GLU A 120 -3.50 7.79 10.74
N GLU A 121 -2.66 7.16 9.93
CA GLU A 121 -3.09 6.36 8.78
C GLU A 121 -3.85 5.09 9.21
N VAL A 122 -3.41 4.42 10.29
CA VAL A 122 -4.15 3.32 10.93
C VAL A 122 -5.50 3.80 11.48
N ASP A 123 -5.54 4.95 12.16
CA ASP A 123 -6.77 5.50 12.72
C ASP A 123 -7.79 5.84 11.60
N LYS A 124 -7.32 6.35 10.45
CA LYS A 124 -8.15 6.52 9.25
C LYS A 124 -8.70 5.19 8.75
N ALA A 125 -7.85 4.15 8.64
CA ALA A 125 -8.27 2.82 8.19
C ALA A 125 -9.36 2.25 9.09
N LEU A 126 -9.18 2.34 10.41
CA LEU A 126 -10.15 1.86 11.40
C LEU A 126 -11.48 2.62 11.28
N ARG A 127 -11.45 3.93 11.06
CA ARG A 127 -12.66 4.77 10.93
C ARG A 127 -13.57 4.36 9.77
N ILE A 128 -13.02 3.88 8.66
CA ILE A 128 -13.80 3.50 7.46
C ILE A 128 -13.89 1.98 7.25
N LYS A 129 -13.38 1.17 8.19
CA LYS A 129 -13.31 -0.29 8.05
C LYS A 129 -14.68 -0.94 7.84
N ASP A 130 -15.68 -0.50 8.61
CA ASP A 130 -17.02 -1.08 8.54
C ASP A 130 -17.71 -0.68 7.23
N LEU A 131 -17.59 0.59 6.83
CA LEU A 131 -18.03 1.07 5.52
C LEU A 131 -17.35 0.35 4.36
N TYR A 132 -16.05 0.06 4.47
CA TYR A 132 -15.32 -0.73 3.47
C TYR A 132 -15.85 -2.16 3.39
N THR A 133 -16.11 -2.80 4.53
CA THR A 133 -16.64 -4.16 4.59
C THR A 133 -18.00 -4.23 3.90
N PHE A 134 -18.87 -3.25 4.16
CA PHE A 134 -20.13 -3.09 3.45
C PHE A 134 -19.91 -2.84 1.95
N ALA A 135 -19.08 -1.87 1.57
CA ALA A 135 -18.83 -1.53 0.17
C ALA A 135 -18.28 -2.71 -0.63
N LYS A 136 -17.40 -3.51 -0.04
CA LYS A 136 -16.83 -4.73 -0.65
C LYS A 136 -17.92 -5.76 -0.96
N ALA A 137 -18.90 -5.93 -0.08
CA ALA A 137 -20.03 -6.82 -0.30
C ALA A 137 -21.06 -6.25 -1.28
N PHE A 138 -21.26 -4.93 -1.26
CA PHE A 138 -22.30 -4.26 -2.05
C PHE A 138 -21.88 -3.98 -3.51
N ILE A 139 -20.64 -3.60 -3.78
CA ILE A 139 -20.16 -3.23 -5.13
C ILE A 139 -20.49 -4.27 -6.22
N PRO A 140 -20.37 -5.60 -5.99
CA PRO A 140 -20.79 -6.60 -6.98
C PRO A 140 -22.24 -6.47 -7.43
N SER A 141 -23.15 -6.00 -6.57
CA SER A 141 -24.57 -5.80 -6.91
C SER A 141 -24.78 -4.69 -7.96
N LEU A 142 -23.86 -3.73 -8.06
CA LEU A 142 -23.90 -2.65 -9.05
C LEU A 142 -23.67 -3.16 -10.47
N LYS A 143 -23.09 -4.36 -10.64
CA LYS A 143 -22.71 -4.95 -11.95
C LYS A 143 -21.82 -4.01 -12.79
N LEU A 144 -20.96 -3.25 -12.12
CA LEU A 144 -19.98 -2.37 -12.73
C LEU A 144 -18.64 -3.08 -12.86
N SER A 145 -17.91 -2.81 -13.94
CA SER A 145 -16.52 -3.26 -14.07
C SER A 145 -15.63 -2.59 -13.02
N LYS A 146 -14.46 -3.19 -12.73
CA LYS A 146 -13.46 -2.58 -11.83
C LYS A 146 -13.04 -1.17 -12.28
N ASN A 147 -12.93 -0.95 -13.60
CA ASN A 147 -12.60 0.36 -14.16
C ASN A 147 -13.72 1.38 -13.94
N ALA A 148 -14.98 0.95 -14.05
CA ALA A 148 -16.11 1.83 -13.79
C ALA A 148 -16.19 2.22 -12.32
N VAL A 149 -16.03 1.26 -11.40
CA VAL A 149 -15.98 1.53 -9.95
C VAL A 149 -14.84 2.53 -9.63
N ARG A 150 -13.66 2.34 -10.23
CA ARG A 150 -12.53 3.26 -10.04
C ARG A 150 -12.83 4.66 -10.57
N TYR A 151 -13.45 4.78 -11.74
CA TYR A 151 -13.87 6.08 -12.26
C TYR A 151 -14.79 6.85 -11.30
N TYR A 152 -15.79 6.18 -10.71
CA TYR A 152 -16.68 6.84 -9.74
C TYR A 152 -15.93 7.25 -8.46
N ALA A 153 -14.96 6.45 -8.01
CA ALA A 153 -14.09 6.76 -6.89
C ALA A 153 -13.19 7.98 -7.15
N ASP A 154 -12.51 8.00 -8.31
CA ASP A 154 -11.61 9.09 -8.73
C ASP A 154 -12.33 10.44 -8.74
N ILE A 155 -13.60 10.46 -9.17
CA ILE A 155 -14.42 11.68 -9.14
C ILE A 155 -14.61 12.18 -7.71
N ALA A 156 -14.91 11.30 -6.75
CA ALA A 156 -15.06 11.67 -5.34
C ALA A 156 -13.74 12.09 -4.69
N GLU A 157 -12.61 11.56 -5.16
CA GLU A 157 -11.29 11.95 -4.70
C GLU A 157 -10.88 13.35 -5.19
N GLN A 158 -11.14 13.63 -6.47
CA GLN A 158 -10.77 14.90 -7.11
C GLN A 158 -11.72 16.05 -6.77
N TYR A 159 -13.01 15.75 -6.59
CA TYR A 159 -14.01 16.78 -6.34
C TYR A 159 -13.95 17.27 -4.89
N ALA A 160 -14.05 18.59 -4.71
CA ALA A 160 -14.33 19.14 -3.39
C ALA A 160 -15.67 18.59 -2.89
N ALA A 161 -15.80 18.35 -1.58
CA ALA A 161 -17.04 17.89 -0.97
C ALA A 161 -18.25 18.78 -1.33
N SER A 162 -18.05 20.08 -1.60
CA SER A 162 -19.10 20.99 -2.08
C SER A 162 -19.65 20.62 -3.46
N ARG A 163 -18.82 20.13 -4.38
CA ARG A 163 -19.24 19.70 -5.71
C ARG A 163 -19.98 18.37 -5.64
N LEU A 164 -19.54 17.45 -4.78
CA LEU A 164 -20.28 16.20 -4.52
C LEU A 164 -21.69 16.48 -3.98
N ARG A 165 -21.84 17.42 -3.04
CA ARG A 165 -23.17 17.79 -2.51
C ARG A 165 -24.16 18.36 -3.53
N ARG A 166 -23.70 18.80 -4.70
CA ARG A 166 -24.57 19.30 -5.78
C ARG A 166 -25.15 18.16 -6.64
N LEU A 167 -24.60 16.96 -6.53
CA LEU A 167 -25.12 15.78 -7.22
C LEU A 167 -26.43 15.33 -6.57
N ASN A 168 -27.22 14.51 -7.26
CA ASN A 168 -28.39 13.90 -6.63
C ASN A 168 -27.96 12.89 -5.54
N LYS A 169 -28.85 12.56 -4.60
CA LYS A 169 -28.50 11.72 -3.44
C LYS A 169 -27.96 10.35 -3.86
N SER A 170 -28.54 9.71 -4.86
CA SER A 170 -28.08 8.41 -5.37
C SER A 170 -26.67 8.48 -5.96
N GLN A 171 -26.37 9.51 -6.75
CA GLN A 171 -25.03 9.76 -7.29
C GLN A 171 -24.03 10.05 -6.15
N GLN A 172 -24.39 10.87 -5.17
CA GLN A 172 -23.53 11.11 -4.01
C GLN A 172 -23.13 9.80 -3.32
N MET A 173 -24.10 8.93 -3.06
CA MET A 173 -23.85 7.63 -2.41
C MET A 173 -23.01 6.73 -3.30
N LEU A 174 -23.27 6.63 -4.60
CA LEU A 174 -22.46 5.84 -5.53
C LEU A 174 -21.00 6.29 -5.51
N HIS A 175 -20.75 7.59 -5.67
CA HIS A 175 -19.39 8.14 -5.70
C HIS A 175 -18.65 7.91 -4.38
N VAL A 176 -19.28 8.17 -3.24
CA VAL A 176 -18.63 7.99 -1.93
C VAL A 176 -18.44 6.52 -1.59
N LEU A 177 -19.37 5.65 -1.94
CA LEU A 177 -19.22 4.21 -1.75
C LEU A 177 -18.02 3.68 -2.54
N CYS A 178 -17.90 4.05 -3.82
CA CYS A 178 -16.76 3.68 -4.65
C CYS A 178 -15.46 4.27 -4.10
N PHE A 179 -15.48 5.52 -3.61
CA PHE A 179 -14.34 6.16 -2.96
C PHE A 179 -13.88 5.38 -1.73
N VAL A 180 -14.77 5.05 -0.79
CA VAL A 180 -14.42 4.31 0.43
C VAL A 180 -13.80 2.95 0.08
N TYR A 181 -14.37 2.25 -0.91
CA TYR A 181 -13.86 0.97 -1.35
C TYR A 181 -12.40 1.02 -1.82
N HIS A 182 -12.07 1.97 -2.70
CA HIS A 182 -10.70 2.14 -3.20
C HIS A 182 -9.77 2.75 -2.16
N ARG A 183 -10.26 3.74 -1.42
CA ARG A 183 -9.45 4.49 -0.46
C ARG A 183 -8.96 3.62 0.69
N TYR A 184 -9.79 2.71 1.18
CA TYR A 184 -9.36 1.74 2.19
C TYR A 184 -8.21 0.86 1.67
N GLN A 185 -8.28 0.39 0.42
CA GLN A 185 -7.22 -0.42 -0.18
C GLN A 185 -5.92 0.37 -0.29
N GLN A 186 -5.98 1.61 -0.76
CA GLN A 186 -4.82 2.50 -0.84
C GLN A 186 -4.18 2.77 0.53
N ILE A 187 -4.99 3.01 1.56
CA ILE A 187 -4.51 3.18 2.94
C ILE A 187 -3.78 1.90 3.39
N MET A 188 -4.35 0.72 3.14
CA MET A 188 -3.72 -0.55 3.49
C MET A 188 -2.40 -0.77 2.72
N ASP A 189 -2.35 -0.43 1.43
CA ASP A 189 -1.13 -0.52 0.63
C ASP A 189 -0.03 0.41 1.17
N ASN A 190 -0.37 1.65 1.54
CA ASN A 190 0.55 2.60 2.17
C ASN A 190 1.11 2.07 3.50
N LEU A 191 0.24 1.46 4.32
CA LEU A 191 0.64 0.83 5.58
C LEU A 191 1.57 -0.37 5.36
N ILE A 192 1.33 -1.18 4.33
CA ILE A 192 2.21 -2.29 3.95
C ILE A 192 3.59 -1.76 3.53
N VAL A 193 3.63 -0.71 2.70
CA VAL A 193 4.89 -0.07 2.29
C VAL A 193 5.65 0.46 3.51
N SER A 194 4.96 1.12 4.44
CA SER A 194 5.54 1.61 5.69
C SER A 194 6.11 0.48 6.55
N PHE A 195 5.38 -0.62 6.68
CA PHE A 195 5.83 -1.80 7.40
C PHE A 195 7.10 -2.40 6.77
N CYS A 196 7.13 -2.52 5.44
CA CYS A 196 8.32 -2.99 4.72
C CYS A 196 9.52 -2.06 4.93
N TYR A 197 9.30 -0.74 4.92
CA TYR A 197 10.36 0.25 5.18
C TYR A 197 10.98 0.06 6.56
N HIS A 198 10.17 -0.02 7.63
CA HIS A 198 10.69 -0.22 8.99
C HIS A 198 11.36 -1.57 9.17
N THR A 199 10.82 -2.63 8.57
CA THR A 199 11.41 -3.97 8.63
C THR A 199 12.80 -3.99 7.99
N ARG A 200 12.97 -3.32 6.84
CA ARG A 200 14.28 -3.18 6.18
C ARG A 200 15.25 -2.36 7.03
N SER A 201 14.79 -1.23 7.58
CA SER A 201 15.60 -0.39 8.46
C SER A 201 16.15 -1.17 9.66
N ILE A 202 15.31 -1.98 10.32
CA ILE A 202 15.73 -2.86 11.41
C ILE A 202 16.74 -3.90 10.91
N MET A 203 16.49 -4.53 9.76
CA MET A 203 17.39 -5.53 9.20
C MET A 203 18.77 -4.95 8.88
N ASP A 204 18.82 -3.75 8.30
CA ASP A 204 20.06 -3.09 7.93
C ASP A 204 20.83 -2.60 9.16
N ALA A 205 20.13 -2.08 10.18
CA ALA A 205 20.74 -1.77 11.47
C ALA A 205 21.34 -3.01 12.15
N GLY A 206 20.74 -4.19 11.98
CA GLY A 206 21.31 -5.46 12.45
C GLY A 206 22.57 -5.88 11.70
N LYS A 207 22.63 -5.67 10.38
CA LYS A 207 23.87 -5.90 9.61
C LYS A 207 24.97 -4.95 10.06
N THR A 208 24.64 -3.68 10.29
CA THR A 208 25.59 -2.68 10.81
C THR A 208 26.11 -3.10 12.18
N TYR A 209 25.22 -3.53 13.09
CA TYR A 209 25.60 -4.05 14.40
C TYR A 209 26.58 -5.24 14.29
N ALA A 210 26.25 -6.24 13.47
CA ALA A 210 27.11 -7.40 13.26
C ALA A 210 28.47 -7.02 12.63
N SER A 211 28.49 -6.03 11.72
CA SER A 211 29.73 -5.50 11.15
C SER A 211 30.58 -4.78 12.18
N MET A 212 29.96 -3.96 13.05
CA MET A 212 30.65 -3.27 14.13
C MET A 212 31.23 -4.25 15.14
N ALA A 213 30.44 -5.24 15.57
CA ALA A 213 30.89 -6.30 16.48
C ALA A 213 32.05 -7.12 15.87
N HIS A 214 31.99 -7.41 14.56
CA HIS A 214 33.10 -8.06 13.85
C HIS A 214 34.37 -7.17 13.84
N MET A 215 34.22 -5.87 13.57
CA MET A 215 35.34 -4.93 13.58
C MET A 215 35.97 -4.82 14.97
N GLU A 216 35.16 -4.74 16.02
CA GLU A 216 35.62 -4.70 17.41
C GLU A 216 36.36 -5.99 17.80
N HIS A 217 35.78 -7.15 17.49
CA HIS A 217 36.43 -8.44 17.70
C HIS A 217 37.77 -8.53 16.94
N SER A 218 37.79 -8.11 15.67
CA SER A 218 39.01 -8.09 14.85
C SER A 218 40.07 -7.16 15.42
N SER A 219 39.68 -5.97 15.89
CA SER A 219 40.59 -5.00 16.51
C SER A 219 41.26 -5.58 17.76
N ASN A 220 40.50 -6.29 18.60
CA ASN A 220 41.03 -6.94 19.81
C ASN A 220 42.02 -8.06 19.46
N VAL A 221 41.84 -8.78 18.36
CA VAL A 221 42.78 -9.82 17.93
C VAL A 221 44.02 -9.19 17.28
N VAL A 222 43.86 -8.10 16.52
CA VAL A 222 44.97 -7.37 15.88
C VAL A 222 45.94 -6.76 16.92
N THR A 223 45.49 -6.42 18.12
CA THR A 223 46.40 -5.96 19.19
C THR A 223 47.45 -7.00 19.60
N ASP A 224 47.20 -8.29 19.33
CA ASP A 224 48.13 -9.38 19.62
C ASP A 224 49.05 -9.73 18.44
N PHE A 225 48.85 -9.13 17.26
CA PHE A 225 49.69 -9.36 16.08
C PHE A 225 51.17 -8.99 16.28
N PRO A 226 51.53 -7.91 17.02
CA PRO A 226 52.93 -7.63 17.33
C PRO A 226 53.60 -8.73 18.15
N LYS A 227 52.86 -9.42 19.03
CA LYS A 227 53.38 -10.55 19.81
C LYS A 227 53.57 -11.78 18.92
N LEU A 228 52.60 -12.06 18.04
CA LEU A 228 52.72 -13.11 17.03
C LEU A 228 53.93 -12.87 16.10
N ALA A 229 54.14 -11.63 15.64
CA ALA A 229 55.29 -11.27 14.82
C ALA A 229 56.62 -11.45 15.56
N LYS A 230 56.68 -11.11 16.85
CA LYS A 230 57.85 -11.38 17.70
C LYS A 230 58.11 -12.88 17.83
N PHE A 231 57.07 -13.68 18.05
CA PHE A 231 57.17 -15.14 18.12
C PHE A 231 57.68 -15.74 16.80
N LEU A 232 57.10 -15.35 15.66
CA LEU A 232 57.50 -15.84 14.33
C LEU A 232 58.94 -15.45 13.95
N LYS A 233 59.44 -14.29 14.42
CA LYS A 233 60.85 -13.89 14.24
C LYS A 233 61.80 -14.65 15.15
N TRP A 234 61.39 -14.92 16.38
CA TRP A 234 62.22 -15.62 17.38
C TRP A 234 62.32 -17.13 17.10
N PHE A 235 61.25 -17.77 16.64
CA PHE A 235 61.20 -19.22 16.49
C PHE A 235 62.30 -19.78 15.57
N PRO A 236 62.63 -19.20 14.40
CA PRO A 236 63.72 -19.67 13.55
C PRO A 236 65.12 -19.39 14.10
N SER A 237 65.29 -18.33 14.91
CA SER A 237 66.59 -17.90 15.47
C SER A 237 66.89 -18.52 16.84
N ARG A 238 66.12 -19.54 17.25
CA ARG A 238 66.25 -20.19 18.55
C ARG A 238 67.51 -21.05 18.62
N ASN A 239 68.03 -21.24 19.84
CA ASN A 239 69.16 -22.14 20.08
C ASN A 239 68.70 -23.61 19.87
N SER A 240 69.50 -24.38 19.14
CA SER A 240 69.19 -25.77 18.72
C SER A 240 69.16 -26.74 19.90
N ASP A 241 69.87 -26.42 20.99
CA ASP A 241 70.12 -27.30 22.13
C ASP A 241 69.15 -27.08 23.31
N MET A 242 68.07 -26.32 23.12
CA MET A 242 67.09 -26.03 24.19
C MET A 242 66.19 -27.22 24.51
N THR A 243 65.89 -27.40 25.79
CA THR A 243 64.94 -28.43 26.25
C THR A 243 63.50 -28.04 25.90
N GLN A 244 62.62 -29.02 25.64
CA GLN A 244 61.20 -28.78 25.31
C GLN A 244 60.47 -27.88 26.34
N LYS A 245 60.84 -28.00 27.62
CA LYS A 245 60.27 -27.20 28.71
C LYS A 245 60.69 -25.73 28.62
N GLU A 246 61.99 -25.47 28.41
CA GLU A 246 62.55 -24.13 28.24
C GLU A 246 62.00 -23.44 26.98
N LEU A 247 61.78 -24.22 25.92
CA LEU A 247 61.12 -23.75 24.70
C LEU A 247 59.70 -23.27 24.97
N ASN A 248 58.90 -24.07 25.69
CA ASN A 248 57.52 -23.71 26.02
C ASN A 248 57.44 -22.50 26.97
N ASP A 249 58.34 -22.42 27.96
CA ASP A 249 58.36 -21.30 28.92
C ASP A 249 58.67 -19.96 28.21
N ILE A 250 59.66 -19.96 27.29
CA ILE A 250 59.99 -18.76 26.51
C ILE A 250 58.91 -18.47 25.46
N ALA A 251 58.37 -19.48 24.79
CA ALA A 251 57.28 -19.31 23.82
C ALA A 251 56.02 -18.70 24.46
N TYR A 252 55.59 -19.24 25.61
CA TYR A 252 54.40 -18.77 26.32
C TYR A 252 54.60 -17.43 27.04
N SER A 253 55.85 -17.05 27.34
CA SER A 253 56.16 -15.70 27.82
C SER A 253 55.97 -14.63 26.72
N ILE A 254 56.16 -14.99 25.45
CA ILE A 254 56.01 -14.08 24.30
C ILE A 254 54.54 -14.04 23.83
N LEU A 255 53.87 -15.19 23.78
CA LEU A 255 52.46 -15.32 23.39
C LEU A 255 51.79 -16.36 24.29
N PRO A 256 50.82 -15.99 25.16
CA PRO A 256 50.12 -16.95 26.01
C PRO A 256 49.41 -18.05 25.23
N LYS A 257 49.32 -19.25 25.82
CA LYS A 257 48.73 -20.45 25.19
C LYS A 257 47.29 -20.23 24.70
N GLU A 258 46.47 -19.47 25.43
CA GLU A 258 45.09 -19.19 25.02
C GLU A 258 45.00 -18.31 23.75
N GLN A 259 45.97 -17.42 23.54
CA GLN A 259 45.98 -16.48 22.42
C GLN A 259 46.38 -17.15 21.10
N PHE A 260 47.14 -18.25 21.14
CA PHE A 260 47.48 -19.02 19.94
C PHE A 260 46.24 -19.57 19.24
N SER A 261 45.26 -20.10 19.98
CA SER A 261 44.03 -20.65 19.40
C SER A 261 43.19 -19.55 18.75
N ALA A 262 43.00 -18.43 19.45
CA ALA A 262 42.22 -17.30 18.95
C ALA A 262 42.84 -16.65 17.69
N LEU A 263 44.18 -16.53 17.65
CA LEU A 263 44.89 -16.00 16.48
C LEU A 263 44.85 -16.98 15.29
N ALA A 264 44.96 -18.29 15.53
CA ALA A 264 44.85 -19.30 14.48
C ALA A 264 43.44 -19.29 13.85
N GLU A 265 42.39 -19.29 14.68
CA GLU A 265 40.99 -19.20 14.21
C GLU A 265 40.71 -17.90 13.44
N PHE A 266 41.35 -16.80 13.83
CA PHE A 266 41.27 -15.52 13.10
C PHE A 266 41.96 -15.57 11.74
N LEU A 267 43.17 -16.15 11.66
CA LEU A 267 43.90 -16.30 10.41
C LEU A 267 43.21 -17.27 9.44
N ASP A 268 42.52 -18.29 9.97
CA ASP A 268 41.68 -19.22 9.19
C ASP A 268 40.33 -18.61 8.76
N GLY A 269 40.01 -17.39 9.21
CA GLY A 269 38.78 -16.67 8.84
C GLY A 269 37.52 -17.12 9.58
N ASN A 270 37.66 -17.93 10.63
CA ASN A 270 36.55 -18.53 11.40
C ASN A 270 36.25 -17.80 12.73
N SER A 271 36.97 -16.72 13.06
CA SER A 271 36.93 -16.11 14.40
C SER A 271 35.63 -15.42 14.79
N PHE A 272 34.75 -15.08 13.83
CA PHE A 272 33.53 -14.33 14.14
C PHE A 272 32.28 -14.86 13.45
N ASP A 273 31.32 -15.29 14.26
CA ASP A 273 30.00 -15.71 13.78
C ASP A 273 29.06 -14.50 13.61
N LYS A 274 29.00 -13.99 12.37
CA LYS A 274 28.08 -12.92 11.99
C LYS A 274 26.60 -13.28 12.21
N LYS A 275 26.24 -14.57 12.13
CA LYS A 275 24.85 -15.01 12.34
C LYS A 275 24.50 -14.95 13.82
N ALA A 276 25.40 -15.35 14.71
CA ALA A 276 25.20 -15.22 16.16
C ALA A 276 25.00 -13.75 16.57
N ALA A 277 25.85 -12.84 16.09
CA ALA A 277 25.70 -11.40 16.36
C ALA A 277 24.37 -10.82 15.84
N LEU A 278 23.89 -11.30 14.68
CA LEU A 278 22.56 -10.93 14.18
C LEU A 278 21.43 -11.46 15.06
N TRP A 279 21.58 -12.65 15.64
CA TRP A 279 20.60 -13.21 16.59
C TRP A 279 20.57 -12.41 17.89
N GLU A 280 21.71 -12.03 18.44
CA GLU A 280 21.80 -11.17 19.62
C GLU A 280 21.08 -9.83 19.41
N TYR A 281 21.35 -9.18 18.28
CA TYR A 281 20.68 -7.94 17.91
C TYR A 281 19.15 -8.08 17.85
N ARG A 282 18.66 -9.18 17.26
CA ARG A 282 17.21 -9.48 17.20
C ARG A 282 16.62 -9.63 18.61
N GLN A 283 17.30 -10.34 19.51
CA GLN A 283 16.84 -10.50 20.90
C GLN A 283 16.72 -9.16 21.62
N VAL A 284 17.72 -8.29 21.49
CA VAL A 284 17.72 -6.95 22.10
C VAL A 284 16.54 -6.13 21.60
N ILE A 285 16.30 -6.10 20.29
CA ILE A 285 15.17 -5.35 19.74
C ILE A 285 13.84 -5.94 20.17
N THR A 286 13.68 -7.26 20.12
CA THR A 286 12.44 -7.91 20.58
C THR A 286 12.18 -7.56 22.04
N HIS A 287 13.21 -7.53 22.89
CA HIS A 287 13.10 -7.12 24.27
C HIS A 287 12.63 -5.65 24.41
N ILE A 288 13.25 -4.72 23.67
CA ILE A 288 12.85 -3.30 23.65
C ILE A 288 11.40 -3.13 23.17
N PHE A 289 10.98 -3.88 22.13
CA PHE A 289 9.58 -3.88 21.69
C PHE A 289 8.62 -4.40 22.76
N THR A 290 8.97 -5.50 23.45
CA THR A 290 8.13 -6.01 24.54
C THR A 290 8.03 -5.03 25.72
N LEU A 291 9.14 -4.39 26.10
CA LEU A 291 9.17 -3.40 27.17
C LEU A 291 8.38 -2.13 26.82
N SER A 292 8.52 -1.63 25.59
CA SER A 292 7.76 -0.47 25.13
C SER A 292 6.26 -0.75 25.09
N GLN A 293 5.83 -1.97 24.72
CA GLN A 293 4.43 -2.36 24.82
C GLN A 293 3.95 -2.47 26.26
N THR A 294 4.69 -3.12 27.17
CA THR A 294 4.28 -3.22 28.58
C THR A 294 4.23 -1.86 29.28
N HIS A 295 5.13 -0.93 28.96
CA HIS A 295 5.04 0.46 29.43
C HIS A 295 3.82 1.21 28.85
N PHE A 296 3.46 0.99 27.57
CA PHE A 296 2.28 1.60 26.96
C PHE A 296 0.95 1.05 27.52
N TYR A 297 0.85 -0.27 27.72
CA TYR A 297 -0.34 -0.90 28.30
C TYR A 297 -0.41 -0.71 29.83
N GLY A 298 0.71 -0.68 30.53
CA GLY A 298 0.79 -0.37 31.96
C GLY A 298 0.50 1.09 32.30
N GLY A 299 0.84 2.03 31.41
CA GLY A 299 0.47 3.44 31.53
C GLY A 299 -1.02 3.71 31.32
N ARG A 300 -1.69 2.96 30.44
CA ARG A 300 -3.15 3.03 30.25
C ARG A 300 -3.95 2.42 31.40
N PHE A 301 -3.42 1.41 32.10
CA PHE A 301 -4.08 0.85 33.28
C PHE A 301 -4.00 1.77 34.52
N ARG A 302 -2.93 2.56 34.69
CA ARG A 302 -2.85 3.54 35.79
C ARG A 302 -3.72 4.78 35.60
N ILE A 303 -3.97 5.20 34.35
CA ILE A 303 -4.86 6.35 34.08
C ILE A 303 -6.33 5.96 34.23
N LEU A 304 -6.70 4.70 33.97
CA LEU A 304 -8.07 4.21 34.18
C LEU A 304 -8.40 3.85 35.63
N GLN A 305 -7.40 3.57 36.48
CA GLN A 305 -7.61 3.40 37.93
C GLN A 305 -7.48 4.71 38.74
N GLY A 306 -6.91 5.77 38.15
CA GLY A 306 -6.78 7.08 38.80
C GLY A 306 -8.01 7.99 38.69
N GLN A 307 -9.02 7.63 37.87
CA GLN A 307 -10.27 8.40 37.71
C GLN A 307 -11.48 7.79 38.43
N GLN A 308 -11.32 6.69 39.18
CA GLN A 308 -12.38 6.10 40.03
C GLN A 308 -12.22 6.38 41.53
N LEU A 309 -11.32 7.28 41.94
CA LEU A 309 -11.13 7.66 43.35
C LEU A 309 -11.51 9.11 43.69
N TYR A 310 -12.18 9.82 42.77
CA TYR A 310 -12.80 11.11 43.05
C TYR A 310 -14.17 11.21 42.37
N GLN A 311 -15.12 10.38 42.82
CA GLN A 311 -16.56 10.67 42.88
C GLN A 311 -17.18 9.85 44.00
#